data_AF-A0A8E2AQN2-F1
#
_entry.id   AF-A0A8E2AQN2-F1
#
_cell.length_a   1.000
_cell.length_b   1.000
_cell.length_c   1.000
_cell.angle_alpha   90.00
_cell.angle_beta   90.00
_cell.angle_gamma   90.00
#
_symmetry.space_group_name_H-M   'P 1'
#
loop_
_entity.id
_entity.type
_entity.pdbx_description
1 polymer ?
#
loop_
_entity_poly.entity_id
_entity_poly.type
_entity_poly.pdbx_seq_one_letter_code
_entity_poly.pdbx_strand_id
1 'polypeptide(L)'
;VQTASFFEADGRAVTFVDAPGFDDSRDDATDADVLREILEYEEGRRLSGLIYMHRISDVRVSSTSKRNLTLFQKLCGSQALRNAVVVTTMWDAVTEELGSQRELDLLMGTFKPLLDAGAQMRRCDNSLTSATDIMSYILSHDNVVLQIQEELAAGKELSQTTAGEALDADTKLLITKHQRDVQALREKLALSMERRDKEAQQELREEREKMQAEIHKL
;
A
#
# COMPACT_ATOMS: atom_id res chain seq x y z
N VAL A 1 -4.58 10.66 -14.58
CA VAL A 1 -5.98 10.17 -14.70
C VAL A 1 -6.45 10.23 -16.16
N GLN A 2 -7.07 9.16 -16.68
CA GLN A 2 -7.83 9.20 -17.95
C GLN A 2 -9.33 9.14 -17.65
N THR A 3 -10.16 9.72 -18.52
CA THR A 3 -11.62 9.70 -18.33
C THR A 3 -12.34 9.29 -19.59
N ALA A 4 -13.44 8.56 -19.43
CA ALA A 4 -14.36 8.20 -20.50
C ALA A 4 -15.79 8.46 -20.04
N SER A 5 -16.56 9.24 -20.81
CA SER A 5 -17.92 9.63 -20.45
C SER A 5 -18.92 9.24 -21.52
N PHE A 6 -20.12 8.84 -21.10
CA PHE A 6 -21.23 8.49 -21.98
C PHE A 6 -22.56 8.77 -21.28
N PHE A 7 -23.66 8.64 -22.02
CA PHE A 7 -25.01 8.81 -21.50
C PHE A 7 -25.75 7.47 -21.53
N GLU A 8 -26.39 7.15 -20.41
CA GLU A 8 -27.35 6.05 -20.31
C GLU A 8 -28.65 6.39 -21.09
N ALA A 9 -29.44 5.36 -21.41
CA ALA A 9 -30.69 5.53 -22.14
C ALA A 9 -31.72 6.41 -21.40
N ASP A 10 -31.60 6.53 -20.07
CA ASP A 10 -32.42 7.40 -19.23
C ASP A 10 -31.89 8.85 -19.11
N GLY A 11 -30.80 9.17 -19.81
CA GLY A 11 -30.17 10.49 -19.82
C GLY A 11 -29.16 10.74 -18.70
N ARG A 12 -28.87 9.75 -17.84
CA ARG A 12 -27.80 9.89 -16.84
C ARG A 12 -26.43 9.94 -17.52
N ALA A 13 -25.62 10.95 -17.18
CA ALA A 13 -24.22 11.02 -17.59
C ALA A 13 -23.37 10.15 -16.67
N VAL A 14 -22.62 9.22 -17.24
CA VAL A 14 -21.70 8.33 -16.54
C VAL A 14 -20.29 8.67 -16.97
N THR A 15 -19.37 8.79 -16.01
CA THR A 15 -17.95 9.00 -16.28
C THR A 15 -17.13 7.95 -15.55
N PHE A 16 -16.34 7.20 -16.31
CA PHE A 16 -15.28 6.34 -15.80
C PHE A 16 -14.00 7.15 -15.65
N VAL A 17 -13.30 6.88 -14.57
CA VAL A 17 -12.08 7.56 -14.17
C VAL A 17 -11.04 6.48 -13.98
N ASP A 18 -10.11 6.40 -14.93
CA ASP A 18 -8.98 5.50 -14.83
C ASP A 18 -7.86 6.18 -14.04
N ALA A 19 -7.63 5.65 -12.85
CA ALA A 19 -6.61 6.11 -11.93
C ALA A 19 -5.33 5.28 -12.12
N PRO A 20 -4.14 5.88 -11.97
CA PRO A 20 -2.91 5.12 -11.95
C PRO A 20 -2.91 4.04 -10.86
N GLY A 21 -2.20 2.95 -11.09
CA GLY A 21 -2.02 1.92 -10.07
C GLY A 21 -1.16 2.41 -8.91
N PHE A 22 -1.52 2.04 -7.69
CA PHE A 22 -0.58 2.06 -6.56
C PHE A 22 0.52 1.03 -6.85
N ASP A 23 1.80 1.37 -6.63
CA ASP A 23 2.98 0.59 -7.10
C ASP A 23 3.28 0.67 -8.61
N ASP A 24 2.74 1.65 -9.33
CA ASP A 24 3.12 1.88 -10.72
C ASP A 24 4.53 2.49 -10.78
N SER A 25 5.51 1.69 -11.20
CA SER A 25 6.92 2.06 -11.38
C SER A 25 7.12 2.97 -12.60
N ARG A 26 6.29 3.99 -12.77
CA ARG A 26 6.62 5.14 -13.62
C ARG A 26 7.70 5.89 -12.86
N ASP A 27 8.85 6.09 -13.50
CA ASP A 27 10.14 6.43 -12.87
C ASP A 27 10.15 7.65 -11.92
N ASP A 28 9.06 8.44 -11.84
CA ASP A 28 8.93 9.66 -11.04
C ASP A 28 7.64 9.78 -10.17
N ALA A 29 6.74 8.78 -10.17
CA ALA A 29 5.44 8.90 -9.48
C ALA A 29 5.40 8.10 -8.16
N THR A 30 5.06 8.76 -7.05
CA THR A 30 4.86 8.10 -5.75
C THR A 30 3.41 7.70 -5.54
N ASP A 31 3.14 6.73 -4.65
CA ASP A 31 1.77 6.39 -4.24
C ASP A 31 0.99 7.61 -3.71
N ALA A 32 1.68 8.61 -3.13
CA ALA A 32 1.08 9.86 -2.69
C ALA A 32 0.64 10.75 -3.86
N ASP A 33 1.36 10.68 -4.99
CA ASP A 33 0.99 11.39 -6.22
C ASP A 33 -0.22 10.74 -6.86
N VAL A 34 -0.30 9.40 -6.83
CA VAL A 34 -1.51 8.65 -7.25
C VAL A 34 -2.72 9.04 -6.39
N LEU A 35 -2.56 9.13 -5.06
CA LEU A 35 -3.63 9.62 -4.18
C LEU A 35 -4.06 11.05 -4.53
N ARG A 36 -3.12 11.95 -4.81
CA ARG A 36 -3.43 13.34 -5.21
C ARG A 36 -4.19 13.41 -6.52
N GLU A 37 -3.76 12.63 -7.52
CA GLU A 37 -4.45 12.54 -8.81
C GLU A 37 -5.91 12.09 -8.65
N ILE A 38 -6.17 11.08 -7.80
CA ILE A 38 -7.53 10.64 -7.48
C ILE A 38 -8.30 11.75 -6.79
N LEU A 39 -7.71 12.40 -5.78
CA LEU A 39 -8.37 13.44 -4.99
C LEU A 39 -8.73 14.69 -5.80
N GLU A 40 -7.86 15.12 -6.71
CA GLU A 40 -8.13 16.25 -7.61
C GLU A 40 -9.35 15.97 -8.50
N TYR A 41 -9.50 14.72 -8.95
CA TYR A 41 -10.69 14.33 -9.70
C TYR A 41 -11.93 14.23 -8.80
N GLU A 42 -11.78 13.74 -7.58
CA GLU A 42 -12.90 13.56 -6.64
C GLU A 42 -13.35 14.83 -5.92
N GLU A 43 -12.61 15.94 -6.03
CA GLU A 43 -12.89 17.15 -5.25
C GLU A 43 -14.32 17.68 -5.49
N GLY A 44 -15.09 17.74 -4.40
CA GLY A 44 -16.49 18.18 -4.42
C GLY A 44 -17.48 17.21 -5.07
N ARG A 45 -17.03 16.00 -5.47
CA ARG A 45 -17.86 14.99 -6.12
C ARG A 45 -18.27 13.87 -5.16
N ARG A 46 -19.44 13.29 -5.43
CA ARG A 46 -19.91 12.06 -4.77
C ARG A 46 -19.86 10.93 -5.79
N LEU A 47 -19.37 9.78 -5.37
CA LEU A 47 -19.13 8.64 -6.22
C LEU A 47 -20.26 7.62 -6.17
N SER A 48 -20.69 7.13 -7.34
CA SER A 48 -21.63 6.01 -7.41
C SER A 48 -20.95 4.68 -7.06
N GLY A 49 -19.65 4.54 -7.30
CA GLY A 49 -18.86 3.43 -6.77
C GLY A 49 -17.40 3.43 -7.19
N LEU A 50 -16.68 2.45 -6.67
CA LEU A 50 -15.25 2.27 -6.88
C LEU A 50 -14.97 0.87 -7.41
N ILE A 51 -14.03 0.76 -8.33
CA ILE A 51 -13.64 -0.52 -8.91
C ILE A 51 -12.21 -0.83 -8.51
N TYR A 52 -11.99 -1.95 -7.83
CA TYR A 52 -10.66 -2.48 -7.56
C TYR A 52 -10.42 -3.68 -8.47
N MET A 53 -9.50 -3.56 -9.43
CA MET A 53 -9.23 -4.62 -10.40
C MET A 53 -8.14 -5.57 -9.90
N HIS A 54 -8.35 -6.89 -10.08
CA HIS A 54 -7.38 -7.91 -9.73
C HIS A 54 -7.32 -9.00 -10.81
N ARG A 55 -6.13 -9.41 -11.24
CA ARG A 55 -6.00 -10.48 -12.24
C ARG A 55 -6.12 -11.83 -11.56
N ILE A 56 -7.04 -12.67 -12.01
CA ILE A 56 -7.20 -14.03 -11.47
C ILE A 56 -6.00 -14.94 -11.82
N SER A 57 -5.24 -14.56 -12.85
CA SER A 57 -4.03 -15.25 -13.30
C SER A 57 -2.84 -15.10 -12.35
N ASP A 58 -2.87 -14.13 -11.42
CA ASP A 58 -1.80 -13.94 -10.44
C ASP A 58 -1.78 -15.10 -9.42
N VAL A 59 -0.65 -15.82 -9.35
CA VAL A 59 -0.49 -17.05 -8.53
C VAL A 59 -0.51 -16.74 -7.03
N ARG A 60 -0.14 -15.52 -6.63
CA ARG A 60 -0.11 -15.08 -5.24
C ARG A 60 -0.49 -13.61 -5.17
N VAL A 61 -1.29 -13.26 -4.17
CA VAL A 61 -1.44 -11.87 -3.75
C VAL A 61 -0.11 -11.42 -3.15
N SER A 62 0.61 -10.54 -3.83
CA SER A 62 1.89 -10.00 -3.37
C SER A 62 1.72 -9.21 -2.07
N SER A 63 2.78 -9.06 -1.30
CA SER A 63 2.79 -8.15 -0.13
C SER A 63 2.36 -6.74 -0.53
N THR A 64 2.77 -6.28 -1.72
CA THR A 64 2.36 -4.99 -2.27
C THR A 64 0.86 -4.93 -2.56
N SER A 65 0.27 -6.00 -3.10
CA SER A 65 -1.18 -6.06 -3.34
C SER A 65 -1.98 -5.95 -2.04
N LYS A 66 -1.48 -6.51 -0.93
CA LYS A 66 -2.10 -6.36 0.41
C LYS A 66 -1.99 -4.94 0.94
N ARG A 67 -0.85 -4.28 0.71
CA ARG A 67 -0.64 -2.86 1.06
C ARG A 67 -1.61 -1.98 0.27
N ASN A 68 -1.69 -2.16 -1.04
CA ASN A 68 -2.59 -1.42 -1.93
C ASN A 68 -4.06 -1.63 -1.55
N LEU A 69 -4.44 -2.85 -1.19
CA LEU A 69 -5.78 -3.15 -0.70
C LEU A 69 -6.09 -2.45 0.63
N THR A 70 -5.12 -2.44 1.55
CA THR A 70 -5.27 -1.73 2.83
C THR A 70 -5.43 -0.23 2.59
N LEU A 71 -4.63 0.35 1.69
CA LEU A 71 -4.73 1.75 1.30
C LEU A 71 -6.09 2.06 0.69
N PHE A 72 -6.56 1.25 -0.26
CA PHE A 72 -7.89 1.36 -0.85
C PHE A 72 -9.00 1.32 0.21
N GLN A 73 -8.89 0.40 1.17
CA GLN A 73 -9.84 0.29 2.28
C GLN A 73 -9.86 1.56 3.14
N LYS A 74 -8.69 2.13 3.46
CA LYS A 74 -8.57 3.35 4.25
C LYS A 74 -9.04 4.59 3.49
N LEU A 75 -8.81 4.64 2.19
CA LEU A 75 -9.26 5.71 1.30
C LEU A 75 -10.79 5.75 1.23
N CYS A 76 -11.42 4.60 1.04
CA CYS A 76 -12.88 4.49 0.99
C CYS A 76 -13.52 4.76 2.35
N GLY A 77 -13.00 4.12 3.39
CA GLY A 77 -13.66 4.02 4.69
C GLY A 77 -14.83 3.04 4.69
N SER A 78 -15.25 2.63 5.88
CA SER A 78 -16.24 1.55 6.05
C SER A 78 -17.59 1.84 5.39
N GLN A 79 -18.02 3.10 5.36
CA GLN A 79 -19.29 3.51 4.76
C GLN A 79 -19.28 3.38 3.23
N ALA A 80 -18.22 3.84 2.56
CA ALA A 80 -18.14 3.85 1.10
C ALA A 80 -17.83 2.46 0.50
N LEU A 81 -17.31 1.52 1.30
CA LEU A 81 -16.98 0.17 0.84
C LEU A 81 -18.18 -0.61 0.30
N ARG A 82 -19.41 -0.30 0.71
CA ARG A 82 -20.63 -0.89 0.12
C ARG A 82 -20.79 -0.56 -1.37
N ASN A 83 -20.19 0.54 -1.83
CA ASN A 83 -20.17 0.95 -3.23
C ASN A 83 -18.87 0.50 -3.94
N ALA A 84 -18.01 -0.27 -3.27
CA ALA A 84 -16.80 -0.81 -3.87
C ALA A 84 -17.06 -2.19 -4.49
N VAL A 85 -16.51 -2.42 -5.67
CA VAL A 85 -16.54 -3.70 -6.38
C VAL A 85 -15.13 -4.15 -6.69
N VAL A 86 -14.75 -5.32 -6.18
CA VAL A 86 -13.56 -6.02 -6.61
C VAL A 86 -13.89 -6.76 -7.91
N VAL A 87 -13.20 -6.40 -8.99
CA VAL A 87 -13.41 -7.00 -10.31
C VAL A 87 -12.23 -7.91 -10.63
N THR A 88 -12.50 -9.21 -10.78
CA THR A 88 -11.47 -10.18 -11.21
C THR A 88 -11.41 -10.24 -12.73
N THR A 89 -10.22 -10.10 -13.30
CA THR A 89 -9.97 -10.05 -14.77
C THR A 89 -9.00 -11.14 -15.22
N MET A 90 -8.76 -11.22 -16.54
CA MET A 90 -7.87 -12.21 -17.19
C MET A 90 -8.30 -13.66 -16.95
N TRP A 91 -9.60 -13.90 -16.95
CA TRP A 91 -10.18 -15.24 -16.84
C TRP A 91 -9.84 -16.15 -18.03
N ASP A 92 -9.51 -15.56 -19.17
CA ASP A 92 -9.01 -16.23 -20.37
C ASP A 92 -7.58 -16.78 -20.22
N ALA A 93 -6.84 -16.36 -19.20
CA ALA A 93 -5.46 -16.80 -18.94
C ALA A 93 -5.35 -18.02 -18.01
N VAL A 94 -6.47 -18.54 -17.49
CA VAL A 94 -6.52 -19.70 -16.59
C VAL A 94 -7.64 -20.66 -16.98
N THR A 95 -7.58 -21.91 -16.52
CA THR A 95 -8.73 -22.81 -16.63
C THR A 95 -9.82 -22.42 -15.63
N GLU A 96 -11.07 -22.78 -15.91
CA GLU A 96 -12.21 -22.46 -15.04
C GLU A 96 -12.04 -23.06 -13.64
N GLU A 97 -11.48 -24.27 -13.54
CA GLU A 97 -11.24 -24.94 -12.26
C GLU A 97 -10.21 -24.20 -11.41
N LEU A 98 -9.10 -23.81 -12.03
CA LEU A 98 -8.04 -23.07 -11.35
C LEU A 98 -8.50 -21.66 -10.98
N GLY A 99 -9.20 -20.98 -11.88
CA GLY A 99 -9.77 -19.66 -11.65
C GLY A 99 -10.77 -19.67 -10.50
N SER A 100 -11.69 -20.63 -10.48
CA SER A 100 -12.68 -20.78 -9.40
C SER A 100 -12.04 -21.12 -8.06
N GLN A 101 -10.98 -21.94 -8.03
CA GLN A 101 -10.24 -22.21 -6.80
C GLN A 101 -9.59 -20.92 -6.25
N ARG A 102 -8.92 -20.16 -7.12
CA ARG A 102 -8.29 -18.88 -6.72
C ARG A 102 -9.31 -17.85 -6.28
N GLU A 103 -10.46 -17.81 -6.95
CA GLU A 103 -11.55 -16.93 -6.56
C GLU A 103 -12.02 -17.21 -5.14
N LEU A 104 -12.18 -18.48 -4.78
CA LEU A 104 -12.54 -18.88 -3.42
C LEU A 104 -11.47 -18.47 -2.39
N ASP A 105 -10.20 -18.66 -2.72
CA ASP A 105 -9.09 -18.24 -1.86
C ASP A 105 -9.07 -16.72 -1.66
N LEU A 106 -9.39 -15.95 -2.71
CA LEU A 106 -9.50 -14.50 -2.65
C LEU A 106 -10.69 -14.04 -1.81
N LEU A 107 -11.85 -14.69 -1.97
CA LEU A 107 -13.08 -14.44 -1.19
C LEU A 107 -12.85 -14.71 0.31
N MET A 108 -12.19 -15.82 0.64
CA MET A 108 -11.98 -16.24 2.02
C MET A 108 -10.77 -15.60 2.70
N GLY A 109 -9.81 -15.14 1.90
CA GLY A 109 -8.56 -14.57 2.36
C GLY A 109 -8.48 -13.08 2.14
N THR A 110 -7.82 -12.70 1.05
CA THR A 110 -7.37 -11.31 0.80
C THR A 110 -8.52 -10.30 0.80
N PHE A 111 -9.63 -10.59 0.12
CA PHE A 111 -10.72 -9.63 -0.02
C PHE A 111 -11.79 -9.76 1.06
N LYS A 112 -11.71 -10.79 1.91
CA LYS A 112 -12.67 -11.00 3.00
C LYS A 112 -12.95 -9.73 3.83
N PRO A 113 -11.95 -8.93 4.25
CA PRO A 113 -12.22 -7.71 5.02
C PRO A 113 -13.04 -6.65 4.27
N LEU A 114 -12.91 -6.58 2.94
CA LEU A 114 -13.71 -5.66 2.12
C LEU A 114 -15.14 -6.18 1.98
N LEU A 115 -15.29 -7.48 1.74
CA LEU A 115 -16.60 -8.13 1.59
C LEU A 115 -17.41 -8.06 2.89
N ASP A 116 -16.75 -8.29 4.04
CA ASP A 116 -17.35 -8.13 5.36
C ASP A 116 -17.80 -6.67 5.63
N ALA A 117 -17.17 -5.69 4.95
CA ALA A 117 -17.53 -4.27 5.00
C ALA A 117 -18.55 -3.85 3.92
N GLY A 118 -19.11 -4.81 3.17
CA GLY A 118 -20.19 -4.58 2.19
C GLY A 118 -19.75 -4.49 0.74
N ALA A 119 -18.45 -4.56 0.44
CA ALA A 119 -17.99 -4.62 -0.94
C ALA A 119 -18.48 -5.90 -1.62
N GLN A 120 -18.52 -5.91 -2.95
CA GLN A 120 -18.83 -7.10 -3.74
C GLN A 120 -17.64 -7.53 -4.58
N MET A 121 -17.59 -8.82 -4.93
CA MET A 121 -16.65 -9.33 -5.92
C MET A 121 -17.39 -9.82 -7.15
N ARG A 122 -16.91 -9.47 -8.35
CA ARG A 122 -17.52 -9.84 -9.63
C ARG A 122 -16.45 -10.25 -10.64
N ARG A 123 -16.77 -11.19 -11.52
CA ARG A 123 -15.90 -11.60 -12.64
C ARG A 123 -16.11 -10.68 -13.84
N CYS A 124 -15.03 -10.28 -14.49
CA CYS A 124 -15.04 -9.64 -15.80
C CYS A 124 -14.25 -10.51 -16.78
N ASP A 125 -14.98 -11.16 -17.67
CA ASP A 125 -14.49 -12.13 -18.67
C ASP A 125 -14.20 -11.49 -20.03
N ASN A 126 -13.92 -10.18 -20.05
CA ASN A 126 -13.75 -9.35 -21.25
C ASN A 126 -14.98 -9.32 -22.18
N SER A 127 -16.15 -9.76 -21.72
CA SER A 127 -17.41 -9.61 -22.45
C SER A 127 -18.09 -8.27 -22.13
N LEU A 128 -18.84 -7.74 -23.11
CA LEU A 128 -19.68 -6.56 -22.89
C LEU A 128 -20.74 -6.81 -21.81
N THR A 129 -21.25 -8.05 -21.73
CA THR A 129 -22.26 -8.45 -20.75
C THR A 129 -21.73 -8.30 -19.32
N SER A 130 -20.56 -8.90 -19.01
CA SER A 130 -20.01 -8.82 -17.65
C SER A 130 -19.66 -7.38 -17.25
N ALA A 131 -19.12 -6.59 -18.18
CA ALA A 131 -18.87 -5.16 -17.95
C ALA A 131 -20.17 -4.38 -17.67
N THR A 132 -21.22 -4.63 -18.44
CA THR A 132 -22.54 -3.96 -18.28
C THR A 132 -23.21 -4.36 -16.97
N ASP A 133 -23.07 -5.62 -16.54
CA ASP A 133 -23.62 -6.09 -15.26
C ASP A 133 -22.92 -5.45 -14.06
N ILE A 134 -21.59 -5.32 -14.11
CA ILE A 134 -20.81 -4.61 -13.09
C ILE A 134 -21.22 -3.14 -13.02
N MET A 135 -21.34 -2.49 -14.19
CA MET A 135 -21.75 -1.10 -14.29
C MET A 135 -23.17 -0.88 -13.74
N SER A 136 -24.13 -1.71 -14.15
CA SER A 136 -25.52 -1.64 -13.70
C SER A 136 -25.62 -1.83 -12.18
N TYR A 137 -24.82 -2.75 -11.63
CA TYR A 137 -24.70 -2.91 -10.19
C TYR A 137 -24.21 -1.63 -9.50
N ILE A 138 -23.11 -1.04 -9.97
CA ILE A 138 -22.55 0.19 -9.38
C ILE A 138 -23.56 1.35 -9.46
N LEU A 139 -24.17 1.56 -10.64
CA LEU A 139 -25.10 2.65 -10.90
C LEU A 139 -26.46 2.51 -10.17
N SER A 140 -26.71 1.38 -9.52
CA SER A 140 -27.90 1.16 -8.68
C SER A 140 -27.74 1.64 -7.23
N HIS A 141 -26.52 2.05 -6.83
CA HIS A 141 -26.25 2.51 -5.48
C HIS A 141 -26.36 4.04 -5.36
N ASP A 142 -26.75 4.50 -4.18
CA ASP A 142 -26.67 5.92 -3.83
C ASP A 142 -25.22 6.39 -3.75
N ASN A 143 -24.97 7.63 -4.19
CA ASN A 143 -23.63 8.17 -4.21
C ASN A 143 -23.04 8.33 -2.80
N VAL A 144 -21.76 7.99 -2.65
CA VAL A 144 -21.00 8.07 -1.40
C VAL A 144 -19.91 9.14 -1.46
N VAL A 145 -19.51 9.59 -0.27
CA VAL A 145 -18.30 10.38 -0.07
C VAL A 145 -17.28 9.44 0.55
N LEU A 146 -16.04 9.52 0.09
CA LEU A 146 -14.93 8.72 0.61
C LEU A 146 -14.44 9.30 1.92
N GLN A 147 -13.97 8.45 2.83
CA GLN A 147 -13.41 8.89 4.12
C GLN A 147 -12.28 9.92 3.94
N ILE A 148 -11.42 9.75 2.95
CA ILE A 148 -10.34 10.71 2.67
C ILE A 148 -10.88 12.10 2.31
N GLN A 149 -12.02 12.20 1.62
CA GLN A 149 -12.64 13.49 1.27
C GLN A 149 -13.20 14.17 2.52
N GLU A 150 -13.84 13.40 3.42
CA GLU A 150 -14.34 13.92 4.70
C GLU A 150 -13.21 14.42 5.59
N GLU A 151 -12.10 13.69 5.63
CA GLU A 151 -10.91 14.04 6.40
C GLU A 151 -10.26 15.34 5.90
N LEU A 152 -10.13 15.50 4.58
CA LEU A 152 -9.61 16.73 3.97
C LEU A 152 -10.57 17.91 4.17
N ALA A 153 -11.88 17.70 4.04
CA ALA A 153 -12.89 18.73 4.30
C ALA A 153 -12.91 19.18 5.77
N ALA A 154 -12.52 18.30 6.71
CA ALA A 154 -12.33 18.62 8.12
C ALA A 154 -11.02 19.38 8.42
N GLY A 155 -10.20 19.68 7.39
CA GLY A 155 -8.98 20.46 7.50
C GLY A 155 -7.71 19.64 7.80
N LYS A 156 -7.74 18.32 7.66
CA LYS A 156 -6.52 17.50 7.77
C LYS A 156 -5.66 17.68 6.52
N GLU A 157 -4.33 17.64 6.69
CA GLU A 157 -3.41 17.48 5.56
C GLU A 157 -3.45 16.03 5.02
N LEU A 158 -3.07 15.82 3.76
CA LEU A 158 -3.06 14.49 3.14
C LEU A 158 -2.28 13.45 3.98
N SER A 159 -1.13 13.84 4.54
CA SER A 159 -0.29 13.00 5.40
C SER A 159 -0.95 12.63 6.74
N GLN A 160 -1.96 13.38 7.18
CA GLN A 160 -2.71 13.19 8.42
C GLN A 160 -4.02 12.43 8.21
N THR A 161 -4.38 12.14 6.95
CA THR A 161 -5.53 11.31 6.62
C THR A 161 -5.25 9.85 6.99
N THR A 162 -6.29 9.08 7.22
CA THR A 162 -6.16 7.64 7.52
C THR A 162 -5.47 6.90 6.38
N ALA A 163 -5.72 7.31 5.13
CA ALA A 163 -5.04 6.77 3.95
C ALA A 163 -3.57 7.21 3.87
N GLY A 164 -3.28 8.48 4.13
CA GLY A 164 -1.91 9.01 4.15
C GLY A 164 -1.04 8.37 5.23
N GLU A 165 -1.57 8.17 6.43
CA GLU A 165 -0.87 7.45 7.50
C GLU A 165 -0.57 5.99 7.13
N ALA A 166 -1.50 5.32 6.44
CA ALA A 166 -1.29 3.96 5.95
C ALA A 166 -0.22 3.90 4.85
N LEU A 167 -0.10 4.96 4.03
CA LEU A 167 0.96 5.10 3.04
C LEU A 167 2.34 5.16 3.69
N ASP A 168 2.44 5.95 4.76
CA ASP A 168 3.68 6.24 5.49
C ASP A 168 4.11 5.14 6.46
N ALA A 169 3.23 4.18 6.79
CA ALA A 169 3.47 3.19 7.83
C ALA A 169 4.73 2.35 7.57
N ASP A 170 4.90 1.88 6.33
CA ASP A 170 6.07 1.07 5.95
C ASP A 170 7.35 1.89 5.88
N THR A 171 7.27 3.13 5.40
CA THR A 171 8.40 4.07 5.39
C THR A 171 8.85 4.37 6.83
N LYS A 172 7.91 4.58 7.75
CA LYS A 172 8.19 4.79 9.18
C LYS A 172 8.81 3.54 9.83
N LEU A 173 8.30 2.35 9.52
CA LEU A 173 8.90 1.09 9.98
C LEU A 173 10.33 0.92 9.47
N LEU A 174 10.56 1.22 8.19
CA LEU A 174 11.88 1.12 7.57
C LEU A 174 12.86 2.11 8.18
N ILE A 175 12.46 3.37 8.38
CA ILE A 175 13.26 4.40 9.06
C ILE A 175 13.61 3.95 10.47
N THR A 176 12.64 3.45 11.24
CA THR A 176 12.85 2.98 12.61
C THR A 176 13.84 1.82 12.66
N LYS A 177 13.73 0.88 11.72
CA LYS A 177 14.68 -0.23 11.59
C LYS A 177 16.09 0.27 11.27
N HIS A 178 16.23 1.16 10.29
CA HIS A 178 17.53 1.72 9.92
C HIS A 178 18.15 2.52 11.08
N GLN A 179 17.36 3.28 11.84
CA GLN A 179 17.84 4.00 13.02
C GLN A 179 18.39 3.04 14.08
N ARG A 180 17.72 1.91 14.33
CA ARG A 180 18.22 0.86 15.23
C ARG A 180 19.51 0.25 14.71
N ASP A 181 19.59 -0.04 13.41
CA ASP A 181 20.79 -0.64 12.80
C ASP A 181 21.99 0.32 12.87
N VAL A 182 21.78 1.61 12.60
CA VAL A 182 22.80 2.66 12.76
C VAL A 182 23.26 2.76 14.21
N GLN A 183 22.34 2.71 15.17
CA GLN A 183 22.68 2.75 16.59
C GLN A 183 23.51 1.53 17.01
N ALA A 184 23.09 0.33 16.61
CA ALA A 184 23.82 -0.91 16.91
C ALA A 184 25.24 -0.92 16.29
N LEU A 185 25.41 -0.34 15.10
CA LEU A 185 26.73 -0.18 14.48
C LEU A 185 27.61 0.81 15.24
N ARG A 186 27.05 1.94 15.72
CA ARG A 186 27.77 2.90 16.56
C ARG A 186 28.27 2.29 17.86
N GLU A 187 27.42 1.50 18.52
CA GLU A 187 27.79 0.80 19.76
C GLU A 187 28.90 -0.23 19.53
N LYS A 188 28.81 -1.03 18.46
CA LYS A 188 29.89 -1.97 18.07
C LYS A 188 31.21 -1.26 17.79
N LEU A 189 31.16 -0.11 17.09
CA LEU A 189 32.36 0.68 16.81
C LEU A 189 33.00 1.20 18.10
N ALA A 190 32.20 1.75 19.02
CA ALA A 190 32.68 2.26 20.30
C ALA A 190 33.33 1.15 21.14
N LEU A 191 32.69 -0.01 21.25
CA LEU A 191 33.25 -1.18 21.96
C LEU A 191 34.57 -1.66 21.32
N SER A 192 34.66 -1.66 19.99
CA SER A 192 35.89 -2.04 19.29
C SER A 192 37.03 -1.05 19.51
N MET A 193 36.73 0.25 19.58
CA MET A 193 37.71 1.29 19.88
C MET A 193 38.23 1.17 21.31
N GLU A 194 37.31 1.06 22.29
CA GLU A 194 37.68 0.91 23.70
C GLU A 194 38.51 -0.34 23.95
N ARG A 195 38.20 -1.45 23.26
CA ARG A 195 38.99 -2.68 23.34
C ARG A 195 40.41 -2.49 22.80
N ARG A 196 40.57 -1.85 21.62
CA ARG A 196 41.91 -1.56 21.06
C ARG A 196 42.70 -0.62 21.95
N ASP A 197 42.06 0.39 22.54
CA ASP A 197 42.72 1.34 23.45
C ASP A 197 43.20 0.64 24.73
N LYS A 198 42.38 -0.25 25.30
CA LYS A 198 42.77 -1.07 26.45
C LYS A 198 43.91 -2.03 26.12
N GLU A 199 43.86 -2.71 24.97
CA GLU A 199 44.93 -3.61 24.51
C GLU A 199 46.25 -2.83 24.31
N ALA A 200 46.22 -1.67 23.67
CA ALA A 200 47.41 -0.83 23.48
C ALA A 200 47.98 -0.28 24.81
N GLN A 201 47.12 0.12 25.75
CA GLN A 201 47.56 0.56 27.08
C GLN A 201 48.22 -0.56 27.90
N GLN A 202 47.73 -1.79 27.75
CA GLN A 202 48.30 -2.97 28.40
C GLN A 202 49.71 -3.25 27.88
N GLU A 203 49.90 -3.30 26.56
CA GLU A 203 51.20 -3.52 25.93
C GLU A 203 52.25 -2.47 26.34
N LEU A 204 51.88 -1.19 26.30
CA LEU A 204 52.74 -0.09 26.74
C LEU A 204 53.16 -0.20 28.22
N ARG A 205 52.26 -0.69 29.09
CA ARG A 205 52.59 -0.91 30.51
C ARG A 205 53.60 -2.04 30.68
N GLU A 206 53.38 -3.17 30.02
CA GLU A 206 54.27 -4.32 30.08
C GLU A 206 55.67 -3.98 29.55
N GLU A 207 55.74 -3.21 28.47
CA GLU A 207 57.02 -2.74 27.91
C GLU A 207 57.75 -1.78 28.87
N ARG A 208 57.01 -0.85 29.51
CA ARG A 208 57.59 0.06 30.50
C ARG A 208 58.12 -0.69 31.73
N GLU A 209 57.40 -1.69 32.22
CA GLU A 209 57.84 -2.51 33.35
C GLU A 209 59.10 -3.32 33.02
N LYS A 210 59.18 -3.89 31.81
CA LYS A 210 60.42 -4.55 31.33
C LYS A 210 61.61 -3.59 31.28
N MET A 211 61.44 -2.41 30.67
CA MET A 211 62.50 -1.40 30.62
C MET A 211 62.95 -0.95 32.02
N GLN A 212 62.01 -0.75 32.95
CA GLN A 212 62.35 -0.39 34.33
C GLN A 212 63.12 -1.51 35.04
N ALA A 213 62.75 -2.77 34.83
CA ALA A 213 63.46 -3.91 35.41
C ALA A 213 64.88 -4.09 34.84
N GLU A 214 65.11 -3.76 33.57
CA GLU A 214 66.44 -3.75 32.96
C GLU A 214 67.32 -2.63 33.52
N ILE A 215 66.78 -1.42 33.71
CA ILE A 215 67.49 -0.30 34.34
C ILE A 215 67.89 -0.64 35.79
N HIS A 216 67.05 -1.36 36.54
CA HIS A 216 67.34 -1.72 37.94
C HIS A 216 68.37 -2.85 38.10
N LYS A 217 68.74 -3.53 37.00
CA LYS A 217 69.77 -4.58 36.98
C LYS A 217 71.16 -4.07 36.59
N LEU A 218 71.26 -2.82 36.13
CA LEU A 218 72.51 -2.10 35.89
C LEU A 218 73.01 -1.46 37.18
#